data_AF-A0A7J2JHD4-F1
#
_entry.id   AF-A0A7J2JHD4-F1
#
_cell.length_a   1.000
_cell.length_b   1.000
_cell.length_c   1.000
_cell.angle_alpha   90.00
_cell.angle_beta   90.00
_cell.angle_gamma   90.00
#
_symmetry.space_group_name_H-M   'P 1'
#
loop_
_entity.id
_entity.type
_entity.pdbx_description
1 polymer ?
#
loop_
_entity_poly.entity_id
_entity_poly.type
_entity_poly.pdbx_seq_one_letter_code
_entity_poly.pdbx_strand_id
1 'polypeptide(L)'
;MPLNNLLEDLNGKFNARLRESRIKTSTYEEGRIVLTSIIGVAEAAFDLEVLDRLRKPCFIAVERPSSEGMVYLIYEVVSANPIHYQQLSMDVSMPKVLRLDFLDQIYSLWGKTEDAWVDILSVYTGYLLKPSGQGPLYIRDETFVPLVGAKVYLLSSHAVDKFI
;
A
#
# COMPACT_ATOMS: atom_id res chain seq x y z
N MET A 1 8.85 9.72 -21.01
CA MET A 1 7.54 9.01 -21.08
C MET A 1 6.56 9.65 -20.10
N PRO A 2 5.23 9.65 -20.36
CA PRO A 2 4.26 10.19 -19.41
C PRO A 2 4.16 9.33 -18.14
N LEU A 3 4.02 9.98 -16.98
CA LEU A 3 3.89 9.35 -15.67
C LEU A 3 2.74 8.32 -15.62
N ASN A 4 1.68 8.59 -16.38
CA ASN A 4 0.48 7.75 -16.49
C ASN A 4 0.76 6.33 -17.04
N ASN A 5 1.91 6.09 -17.68
CA ASN A 5 2.30 4.75 -18.13
C ASN A 5 3.04 3.95 -17.04
N LEU A 6 3.49 4.62 -15.98
CA LEU A 6 4.29 4.02 -14.90
C LEU A 6 3.47 3.83 -13.62
N LEU A 7 2.56 4.77 -13.36
CA LEU A 7 1.73 4.82 -12.16
C LEU A 7 0.26 4.77 -12.56
N GLU A 8 -0.50 3.93 -11.88
CA GLU A 8 -1.93 3.71 -12.09
C GLU A 8 -2.71 4.08 -10.84
N ASP A 9 -3.92 4.60 -11.04
CA ASP A 9 -4.89 4.86 -9.99
C ASP A 9 -6.26 4.20 -10.25
N LEU A 10 -6.33 3.26 -11.21
CA LEU A 10 -7.55 2.57 -11.63
C LEU A 10 -8.70 3.55 -11.95
N ASN A 11 -8.41 4.58 -12.76
CA ASN A 11 -9.37 5.66 -13.10
C ASN A 11 -9.88 6.40 -11.85
N GLY A 12 -8.97 6.67 -10.90
CA GLY A 12 -9.26 7.37 -9.65
C GLY A 12 -9.86 6.49 -8.54
N LYS A 13 -10.13 5.20 -8.77
CA LYS A 13 -10.63 4.28 -7.74
C LYS A 13 -9.58 3.98 -6.66
N PHE A 14 -8.31 3.86 -7.06
CA PHE A 14 -7.20 3.70 -6.14
C PHE A 14 -6.80 5.08 -5.57
N ASN A 15 -7.57 5.53 -4.59
CA ASN A 15 -7.26 6.71 -3.80
C ASN A 15 -6.62 6.28 -2.48
N ALA A 16 -5.29 6.37 -2.40
CA ALA A 16 -4.53 5.84 -1.28
C ALA A 16 -3.52 6.85 -0.72
N ARG A 17 -3.32 6.78 0.61
CA ARG A 17 -2.30 7.55 1.33
C ARG A 17 -1.51 6.67 2.28
N LEU A 18 -0.23 6.96 2.43
CA LEU A 18 0.59 6.31 3.45
C LEU A 18 0.10 6.76 4.83
N ARG A 19 -0.50 5.86 5.60
CA ARG A 19 -1.00 6.14 6.95
C ARG A 19 0.10 6.00 8.00
N GLU A 20 1.01 5.06 7.80
CA GLU A 20 2.05 4.75 8.76
C GLU A 20 3.32 4.24 8.09
N SER A 21 4.48 4.57 8.68
CA SER A 21 5.78 3.99 8.33
C SER A 21 6.53 3.61 9.60
N ARG A 22 7.07 2.39 9.65
CA ARG A 22 7.89 1.88 10.77
C ARG A 22 9.14 1.20 10.24
N ILE A 23 10.26 1.39 10.94
CA ILE A 23 11.49 0.64 10.67
C ILE A 23 11.49 -0.60 11.57
N LYS A 24 11.68 -1.78 10.97
CA LYS A 24 11.82 -3.04 11.69
C LYS A 24 13.22 -3.60 11.43
N THR A 25 13.97 -3.77 12.51
CA THR A 25 15.25 -4.47 12.50
C THR A 25 15.04 -5.90 13.01
N SER A 26 15.41 -6.88 12.19
CA SER A 26 15.35 -8.30 12.54
C SER A 26 16.76 -8.87 12.55
N THR A 27 17.08 -9.62 13.60
CA THR A 27 18.40 -10.23 13.78
C THR A 27 18.27 -11.74 13.67
N TYR A 28 19.02 -12.35 12.76
CA TYR A 28 19.04 -13.80 12.53
C TYR A 28 20.41 -14.39 12.91
N GLU A 29 20.45 -15.71 13.12
CA GLU A 29 21.66 -16.50 13.36
C GLU A 29 22.59 -15.91 14.45
N GLU A 30 22.08 -15.75 15.67
CA GLU A 30 22.86 -15.25 16.83
C GLU A 30 23.57 -13.90 16.60
N GLY A 31 22.97 -12.98 15.85
CA GLY A 31 23.53 -11.64 15.68
C GLY A 31 24.32 -11.42 14.39
N ARG A 32 24.52 -12.45 13.56
CA ARG A 32 25.36 -12.35 12.37
C ARG A 32 24.70 -11.63 11.20
N ILE A 33 23.37 -11.66 11.14
CA ILE A 33 22.61 -11.03 10.07
C ILE A 33 21.63 -10.03 10.69
N VAL A 34 21.78 -8.76 10.33
CA VAL A 34 20.88 -7.67 10.72
C VAL A 34 20.15 -7.20 9.46
N LEU A 35 18.84 -7.44 9.40
CA LEU A 35 17.97 -6.97 8.31
C LEU A 35 17.16 -5.79 8.80
N THR A 36 17.30 -4.64 8.13
CA THR A 36 16.47 -3.46 8.38
C THR A 36 15.47 -3.31 7.25
N SER A 37 14.18 -3.32 7.58
CA SER A 37 13.09 -3.13 6.62
C SER A 37 12.27 -1.90 7.00
N ILE A 38 11.90 -1.09 6.00
CA ILE A 38 10.94 -0.01 6.18
C ILE A 38 9.57 -0.56 5.78
N ILE A 39 8.67 -0.65 6.75
CA ILE A 39 7.30 -1.16 6.58
C ILE A 39 6.36 0.02 6.47
N GLY A 40 5.56 0.06 5.42
CA GLY A 40 4.52 1.05 5.19
C GLY A 40 3.13 0.44 5.31
N VAL A 41 2.21 1.14 5.98
CA VAL A 41 0.78 0.85 5.91
C VAL A 41 0.11 1.98 5.14
N ALA A 42 -0.38 1.68 3.95
CA ALA A 42 -1.20 2.62 3.18
C ALA A 42 -2.68 2.33 3.42
N GLU A 43 -3.48 3.38 3.51
CA GLU A 43 -4.93 3.30 3.54
C GLU A 43 -5.45 3.69 2.16
N ALA A 44 -6.27 2.84 1.57
CA ALA A 44 -6.95 3.10 0.29
C ALA A 44 -8.46 3.07 0.47
N ALA A 45 -9.19 3.90 -0.28
CA ALA A 45 -10.64 3.77 -0.38
C ALA A 45 -11.02 2.35 -0.82
N PHE A 46 -12.10 1.79 -0.24
CA PHE A 46 -12.54 0.45 -0.61
C PHE A 46 -13.20 0.45 -2.00
N ASP A 47 -12.72 -0.43 -2.86
CA ASP A 47 -13.32 -0.78 -4.14
C ASP A 47 -12.94 -2.23 -4.49
N LEU A 48 -13.83 -2.96 -5.14
CA LEU A 48 -13.60 -4.38 -5.46
C LEU A 48 -12.48 -4.56 -6.50
N GLU A 49 -12.38 -3.67 -7.49
CA GLU A 49 -11.31 -3.68 -8.48
C GLU A 49 -9.97 -3.34 -7.85
N VAL A 50 -9.94 -2.41 -6.89
CA VAL A 50 -8.76 -2.13 -6.07
C VAL A 50 -8.33 -3.39 -5.31
N LEU A 51 -9.26 -4.08 -4.64
CA LEU A 51 -8.95 -5.29 -3.88
C LEU A 51 -8.40 -6.41 -4.79
N ASP A 52 -9.01 -6.61 -5.96
CA ASP A 52 -8.57 -7.57 -6.96
C ASP A 52 -7.18 -7.24 -7.51
N ARG A 53 -6.85 -5.96 -7.67
CA ARG A 53 -5.57 -5.48 -8.18
C ARG A 53 -4.43 -5.59 -7.17
N LEU A 54 -4.75 -5.57 -5.88
CA LEU A 54 -3.78 -5.72 -4.78
C LEU A 54 -3.38 -7.18 -4.52
N ARG A 55 -3.90 -8.14 -5.30
CA ARG A 55 -3.45 -9.54 -5.26
C ARG A 55 -1.97 -9.65 -5.66
N LYS A 56 -1.24 -10.57 -5.02
CA LYS A 56 0.22 -10.71 -5.19
C LYS A 56 0.63 -11.37 -6.51
N PRO A 57 1.79 -11.00 -7.08
CA PRO A 57 2.68 -9.91 -6.64
C PRO A 57 2.14 -8.53 -7.07
N CYS A 58 2.22 -7.54 -6.17
CA CYS A 58 1.79 -6.16 -6.44
C CYS A 58 2.78 -5.19 -5.81
N PHE A 59 3.07 -4.08 -6.51
CA PHE A 59 3.94 -3.02 -6.03
C PHE A 59 3.19 -1.69 -6.03
N ILE A 60 3.51 -0.87 -5.03
CA ILE A 60 2.98 0.49 -4.89
C ILE A 60 4.13 1.50 -4.88
N ALA A 61 3.85 2.70 -5.38
CA ALA A 61 4.78 3.82 -5.40
C ALA A 61 4.28 4.89 -4.44
N VAL A 62 5.09 5.24 -3.45
CA VAL A 62 4.78 6.28 -2.46
C VAL A 62 5.45 7.58 -2.88
N GLU A 63 4.69 8.65 -3.04
CA GLU A 63 5.24 9.98 -3.36
C GLU A 63 6.23 10.45 -2.30
N ARG A 64 7.35 10.98 -2.77
CA ARG A 64 8.35 11.57 -1.91
C ARG A 64 8.99 12.78 -2.59
N PRO A 65 8.54 14.00 -2.25
CA PRO A 65 9.25 15.21 -2.68
C PRO A 65 10.69 15.18 -2.17
N SER A 66 11.65 15.63 -2.98
CA SER A 66 13.06 15.81 -2.58
C SER A 66 13.56 17.18 -3.04
N SER A 67 14.75 17.59 -2.58
CA SER A 67 15.39 18.82 -3.06
C SER A 67 15.65 18.84 -4.57
N GLU A 68 15.69 17.67 -5.21
CA GLU A 68 15.94 17.50 -6.64
C GLU A 68 14.65 17.25 -7.45
N GLY A 69 13.48 17.32 -6.81
CA GLY A 69 12.19 17.03 -7.42
C GLY A 69 11.50 15.79 -6.83
N MET A 70 10.42 15.37 -7.47
CA MET A 70 9.60 14.25 -7.00
C MET A 70 10.27 12.90 -7.29
N VAL A 71 10.34 12.04 -6.28
CA VAL A 71 10.69 10.63 -6.42
C VAL A 71 9.55 9.77 -5.88
N TYR A 72 9.55 8.49 -6.24
CA TYR A 72 8.53 7.54 -5.80
C TYR A 72 9.21 6.35 -5.16
N LEU A 73 8.98 6.13 -3.86
CA LEU A 73 9.55 4.98 -3.15
C LEU A 73 8.74 3.74 -3.49
N ILE A 74 9.41 2.67 -3.94
CA ILE A 74 8.74 1.44 -4.37
C ILE A 74 8.60 0.51 -3.18
N TYR A 75 7.37 0.10 -2.91
CA TYR A 75 7.06 -0.90 -1.89
C TYR A 75 6.44 -2.13 -2.53
N GLU A 76 6.80 -3.30 -2.03
CA GLU A 76 6.10 -4.55 -2.32
C GLU A 76 4.91 -4.70 -1.38
N VAL A 77 3.74 -5.03 -1.93
CA VAL A 77 2.52 -5.30 -1.14
C VAL A 77 2.63 -6.67 -0.48
N VAL A 78 2.57 -6.68 0.85
CA VAL A 78 2.59 -7.89 1.68
C VAL A 78 1.19 -8.38 2.00
N SER A 79 0.21 -7.50 2.20
CA SER A 79 -1.19 -7.90 2.33
C SER A 79 -2.12 -6.71 2.11
N ALA A 80 -3.37 -7.01 1.78
CA ALA A 80 -4.46 -6.05 1.70
C ALA A 80 -5.59 -6.54 2.61
N ASN A 81 -5.96 -5.74 3.61
CA ASN A 81 -6.97 -6.07 4.59
C ASN A 81 -8.14 -5.10 4.44
N PRO A 82 -9.27 -5.51 3.84
CA PRO A 82 -10.45 -4.65 3.76
C PRO A 82 -11.06 -4.47 5.15
N ILE A 83 -11.37 -3.23 5.52
CA ILE A 83 -11.93 -2.85 6.80
C ILE A 83 -13.21 -2.03 6.58
N HIS A 84 -14.35 -2.55 7.02
CA HIS A 84 -15.60 -1.83 7.23
C HIS A 84 -15.68 -1.30 8.68
N TYR A 85 -16.06 -0.04 8.87
CA TYR A 85 -16.07 0.68 10.15
C TYR A 85 -16.81 -0.06 11.27
N GLN A 86 -18.00 -0.62 10.98
CA GLN A 86 -18.80 -1.35 11.98
C GLN A 86 -18.06 -2.55 12.60
N GLN A 87 -17.08 -3.14 11.91
CA GLN A 87 -16.30 -4.24 12.47
C GLN A 87 -15.47 -3.81 13.69
N LEU A 88 -15.10 -2.53 13.77
CA LEU A 88 -14.26 -2.00 14.85
C LEU A 88 -14.97 -2.02 16.20
N SER A 89 -16.31 -2.06 16.19
CA SER A 89 -17.13 -2.16 17.39
C SER A 89 -17.46 -3.60 17.77
N MET A 90 -17.04 -4.59 16.99
CA MET A 90 -17.32 -6.00 17.26
C MET A 90 -16.21 -6.62 18.11
N ASP A 91 -16.61 -7.36 19.14
CA ASP A 91 -15.69 -8.14 19.94
C ASP A 91 -16.26 -9.53 20.33
N VAL A 92 -15.43 -10.32 21.00
CA VAL A 92 -15.78 -11.69 21.43
C VAL A 92 -16.79 -11.74 22.58
N SER A 93 -16.94 -10.66 23.35
CA SER A 93 -17.88 -10.54 24.46
C SER A 93 -19.32 -10.31 24.00
N MET A 94 -19.50 -9.81 22.77
CA MET A 94 -20.82 -9.59 22.17
C MET A 94 -21.64 -10.90 22.08
N PRO A 95 -22.95 -10.89 22.41
CA PRO A 95 -23.83 -12.04 22.21
C PRO A 95 -23.82 -12.53 20.75
N LYS A 96 -23.84 -13.86 20.57
CA LYS A 96 -23.73 -14.49 19.24
C LYS A 96 -24.76 -13.98 18.23
N VAL A 97 -26.02 -13.82 18.64
CA VAL A 97 -27.11 -13.37 17.74
C VAL A 97 -26.80 -11.97 17.22
N LEU A 98 -26.48 -11.04 18.12
CA LEU A 98 -26.12 -9.68 17.75
C LEU A 98 -24.89 -9.67 16.83
N ARG A 99 -23.88 -10.51 17.12
CA ARG A 99 -22.69 -10.60 16.26
C ARG A 99 -23.03 -11.06 14.84
N LEU A 100 -23.95 -12.01 14.68
CA LEU A 100 -24.40 -12.47 13.35
C LEU A 100 -25.14 -11.35 12.60
N ASP A 101 -26.02 -10.62 13.28
CA ASP A 101 -26.74 -9.48 12.68
C ASP A 101 -25.75 -8.42 12.15
N PHE A 102 -24.70 -8.11 12.92
CA PHE A 102 -23.64 -7.21 12.46
C PHE A 102 -22.88 -7.76 11.24
N LEU A 103 -22.54 -9.05 11.22
CA LEU A 103 -21.85 -9.67 10.08
C LEU A 103 -22.70 -9.61 8.80
N ASP A 104 -24.00 -9.89 8.91
CA ASP A 104 -24.93 -9.82 7.78
C ASP A 104 -25.06 -8.39 7.25
N GLN A 105 -25.15 -7.40 8.15
CA GLN A 105 -25.16 -5.99 7.78
C GLN A 105 -23.87 -5.57 7.07
N ILE A 106 -22.71 -5.84 7.68
CA ILE A 106 -21.40 -5.52 7.10
C ILE A 106 -21.28 -6.13 5.70
N TYR A 107 -21.62 -7.41 5.54
CA TYR A 107 -21.51 -8.08 4.25
C TYR A 107 -22.38 -7.40 3.18
N SER A 108 -23.58 -6.98 3.56
CA SER A 108 -24.51 -6.30 2.65
C SER A 108 -24.08 -4.90 2.22
N LEU A 109 -23.15 -4.26 2.95
CA LEU A 109 -22.75 -2.85 2.77
C LEU A 109 -21.44 -2.67 2.00
N TRP A 110 -20.64 -3.72 1.80
CA TRP A 110 -19.41 -3.63 1.02
C TRP A 110 -19.65 -3.00 -0.36
N GLY A 111 -18.86 -1.95 -0.67
CA GLY A 111 -18.95 -1.23 -1.94
C GLY A 111 -20.20 -0.38 -2.13
N LYS A 112 -21.04 -0.23 -1.09
CA LYS A 112 -22.27 0.60 -1.12
C LYS A 112 -22.17 1.86 -0.25
N THR A 113 -21.23 1.90 0.68
CA THR A 113 -20.99 3.03 1.59
C THR A 113 -19.51 3.42 1.56
N GLU A 114 -19.22 4.63 2.03
CA GLU A 114 -17.85 5.14 2.20
C GLU A 114 -17.23 4.70 3.54
N ASP A 115 -17.94 3.90 4.33
CA ASP A 115 -17.53 3.43 5.66
C ASP A 115 -16.51 2.27 5.61
N ALA A 116 -15.83 2.11 4.48
CA ALA A 116 -14.91 1.01 4.23
C ALA A 116 -13.63 1.47 3.53
N TRP A 117 -12.51 0.89 3.94
CA TRP A 117 -11.19 1.12 3.37
C TRP A 117 -10.41 -0.19 3.26
N VAL A 118 -9.21 -0.12 2.69
CA VAL A 118 -8.25 -1.23 2.63
C VAL A 118 -6.95 -0.80 3.28
N ASP A 119 -6.55 -1.51 4.32
CA ASP A 119 -5.22 -1.42 4.90
C ASP A 119 -4.24 -2.26 4.07
N ILE A 120 -3.31 -1.59 3.40
CA ILE A 120 -2.29 -2.17 2.54
C ILE A 120 -0.97 -2.21 3.32
N LEU A 121 -0.60 -3.39 3.81
CA LEU A 121 0.70 -3.63 4.41
C LEU A 121 1.73 -3.82 3.30
N SER A 122 2.84 -3.12 3.38
CA SER A 122 3.86 -3.12 2.33
C SER A 122 5.27 -2.93 2.89
N VAL A 123 6.28 -3.36 2.14
CA VAL A 123 7.69 -3.28 2.53
C VAL A 123 8.48 -2.54 1.46
N TYR A 124 9.25 -1.53 1.88
CA TYR A 124 10.12 -0.79 0.97
C TYR A 124 11.15 -1.71 0.34
N THR A 125 11.26 -1.68 -0.99
CA THR A 125 12.19 -2.55 -1.72
C THR A 125 13.63 -2.05 -1.67
N GLY A 126 13.86 -0.84 -1.14
CA GLY A 126 15.14 -0.15 -1.24
C GLY A 126 15.34 0.59 -2.57
N TYR A 127 14.33 0.62 -3.44
CA TYR A 127 14.39 1.31 -4.73
C TYR A 127 13.43 2.48 -4.82
N LEU A 128 13.89 3.56 -5.44
CA LEU A 128 13.07 4.68 -5.85
C LEU A 128 12.96 4.75 -7.37
N LEU A 129 11.81 5.22 -7.84
CA LEU A 129 11.52 5.54 -9.23
C LEU A 129 11.65 7.06 -9.43
N LYS A 130 12.47 7.47 -10.39
CA LYS A 130 12.51 8.83 -10.95
C LYS A 130 11.97 8.80 -12.39
N PRO A 131 10.90 9.55 -12.71
CA PRO A 131 10.48 9.74 -14.09
C PRO A 131 11.57 10.49 -14.88
N SER A 132 12.00 9.94 -16.02
CA SER A 132 12.96 10.59 -16.92
C SER A 132 12.42 10.66 -18.36
N GLY A 133 12.98 11.58 -19.15
CA GLY A 133 12.69 11.70 -20.58
C GLY A 133 12.96 10.40 -21.35
N GLN A 134 13.95 9.61 -20.90
CA GLN A 134 14.40 8.37 -21.55
C GLN A 134 13.71 7.09 -21.05
N GLY A 135 12.85 7.18 -20.02
CA GLY A 135 12.18 6.03 -19.41
C GLY A 135 12.15 6.10 -17.87
N PRO A 136 11.60 5.10 -17.18
CA PRO A 136 11.69 5.00 -15.72
C PRO A 136 13.14 4.75 -15.30
N LEU A 137 13.66 5.55 -14.38
CA LEU A 137 14.96 5.32 -13.75
C LEU A 137 14.74 4.76 -12.35
N TYR A 138 15.22 3.54 -12.11
CA TYR A 138 15.20 2.88 -10.80
C TYR A 138 16.56 3.08 -10.12
N ILE A 139 16.55 3.62 -8.92
CA ILE A 139 17.76 3.90 -8.15
C ILE A 139 17.65 3.17 -6.82
N ARG A 140 18.70 2.43 -6.45
CA ARG A 140 18.77 1.80 -5.12
C ARG A 140 19.22 2.83 -4.10
N ASP A 141 18.37 3.09 -3.11
CA ASP A 141 18.64 3.94 -1.95
C ASP A 141 17.77 3.48 -0.77
N GLU A 142 18.38 2.73 0.15
CA GLU A 142 17.70 2.17 1.32
C GLU A 142 17.51 3.19 2.45
N THR A 143 18.06 4.39 2.31
CA THR A 143 18.08 5.41 3.37
C THR A 143 16.91 6.39 3.26
N PHE A 144 16.17 6.36 2.15
CA PHE A 144 15.05 7.26 1.92
C PHE A 144 13.90 7.01 2.90
N VAL A 145 13.59 8.03 3.70
CA VAL A 145 12.49 7.97 4.66
C VAL A 145 11.19 8.44 3.99
N PRO A 146 10.11 7.64 4.01
CA PRO A 146 8.82 8.05 3.47
C PRO A 146 8.19 9.15 4.34
N LEU A 147 7.23 9.88 3.77
CA LEU A 147 6.45 10.87 4.52
C LEU A 147 5.03 10.34 4.72
N VAL A 148 4.58 10.27 5.97
CA VAL A 148 3.18 9.95 6.30
C VAL A 148 2.27 11.00 5.66
N GLY A 149 1.14 10.55 5.12
CA GLY A 149 0.18 11.34 4.35
C GLY A 149 0.51 11.41 2.85
N ALA A 150 1.67 10.92 2.40
CA ALA A 150 2.04 10.88 0.99
C ALA A 150 1.03 10.09 0.15
N LYS A 151 0.78 10.55 -1.07
CA LYS A 151 -0.08 9.82 -2.02
C LYS A 151 0.61 8.55 -2.48
N VAL A 152 -0.19 7.52 -2.69
CA VAL A 152 0.25 6.20 -3.11
C VAL A 152 -0.40 5.86 -4.45
N TYR A 153 0.38 5.26 -5.34
CA TYR A 153 -0.08 4.76 -6.63
C TYR A 153 0.24 3.28 -6.78
N LEU A 154 -0.48 2.60 -7.66
CA LEU A 154 -0.08 1.27 -8.12
C LEU A 154 1.02 1.43 -9.17
N LEU A 155 2.04 0.57 -9.16
CA LEU A 155 2.93 0.45 -10.31
C LEU A 155 2.18 -0.27 -11.43
N SER A 156 2.22 0.27 -12.65
CA SER A 156 1.67 -0.40 -13.83
C SER A 156 2.36 -1.73 -14.11
N SER A 157 1.71 -2.64 -14.82
CA SER A 157 2.34 -3.90 -15.26
C SER A 157 3.63 -3.62 -16.04
N HIS A 158 3.64 -2.57 -16.88
CA HIS A 158 4.83 -2.14 -17.61
C HIS A 158 5.96 -1.67 -16.68
N ALA A 159 5.64 -0.93 -15.62
CA ALA A 159 6.64 -0.49 -14.65
C ALA A 159 7.19 -1.66 -13.81
N VAL A 160 6.37 -2.68 -13.52
CA VAL A 160 6.82 -3.90 -12.84
C VAL A 160 7.75 -4.70 -13.73
N ASP A 161 7.40 -4.92 -15.00
CA ASP A 161 8.25 -5.64 -15.97
C ASP A 161 9.61 -4.97 -16.22
N LYS A 162 9.71 -3.65 -16.01
CA LYS A 162 10.96 -2.90 -16.11
C LYS A 162 11.76 -2.87 -14.81
N PHE A 163 11.12 -3.18 -13.69
CA PHE A 163 11.73 -3.19 -12.37
C PHE A 163 12.36 -4.54 -12.03
N ILE A 164 11.72 -5.64 -12.43
CA ILE A 164 12.17 -7.02 -12.19
C ILE A 164 13.24 -7.46 -13.20
#